data_AF-A0A2E3QTU6-F1
#
_entry.id   AF-A0A2E3QTU6-F1
#
_cell.length_a   1.000
_cell.length_b   1.000
_cell.length_c   1.000
_cell.angle_alpha   90.00
_cell.angle_beta   90.00
_cell.angle_gamma   90.00
#
_symmetry.space_group_name_H-M   'P 1'
#
loop_
_entity.id
_entity.type
_entity.pdbx_description
1 polymer ?
#
loop_
_entity_poly.entity_id
_entity_poly.type
_entity_poly.pdbx_seq_one_letter_code
_entity_poly.pdbx_strand_id
1 'polypeptide(L)'
;MPTASLSPIVTPARSVFVHRGFELRLRAAEDAFAFEIGHHDLMLHASDAGYRTPHAAERAGRRFVDDALGAFDVASARLAA
;
A
#
# COMPACT_ATOMS: atom_id res chain seq x y z
N MET A 1 3.50 -45.26 1.34
CA MET A 1 2.86 -44.15 0.59
C MET A 1 1.43 -44.07 1.11
N PRO A 2 1.03 -42.98 1.80
CA PRO A 2 0.73 -41.74 1.08
C PRO A 2 1.11 -40.43 1.79
N THR A 3 1.02 -39.37 0.97
CA THR A 3 0.70 -37.96 1.26
C THR A 3 1.66 -37.12 2.10
N ALA A 4 2.50 -36.40 1.35
CA ALA A 4 3.03 -35.10 1.73
C ALA A 4 1.93 -34.20 2.30
N SER A 5 2.19 -33.61 3.47
CA SER A 5 1.51 -32.41 3.93
C SER A 5 2.59 -31.38 4.24
N LEU A 6 2.95 -30.62 3.21
CA LEU A 6 3.73 -29.40 3.36
C LEU A 6 2.94 -28.30 2.67
N SER A 7 1.92 -27.80 3.38
CA SER A 7 1.43 -26.45 3.14
C SER A 7 2.21 -25.55 4.09
N PRO A 8 3.25 -24.81 3.64
CA PRO A 8 3.57 -23.60 4.36
C PRO A 8 2.34 -22.71 4.24
N ILE A 9 1.65 -22.50 5.36
CA ILE A 9 0.69 -21.42 5.51
C ILE A 9 1.43 -20.17 5.05
N VAL A 10 1.04 -19.64 3.89
CA VAL A 10 1.52 -18.36 3.38
C VAL A 10 1.14 -17.37 4.47
N THR A 11 2.12 -16.96 5.26
CA THR A 11 1.97 -15.79 6.12
C THR A 11 1.45 -14.70 5.19
N PRO A 12 0.31 -14.04 5.46
CA PRO A 12 0.00 -12.81 4.76
C PRO A 12 1.10 -11.85 5.20
N ALA A 13 2.19 -11.84 4.44
CA ALA A 13 3.33 -10.99 4.70
C ALA A 13 2.75 -9.59 4.63
N ARG A 14 2.54 -8.98 5.81
CA ARG A 14 2.43 -7.55 6.01
C ARG A 14 3.69 -6.97 5.39
N SER A 15 3.61 -6.77 4.09
CA SER A 15 4.72 -6.41 3.26
C SER A 15 4.71 -4.89 3.30
N VAL A 16 5.62 -4.38 4.14
CA VAL A 16 5.84 -2.96 4.36
C VAL A 16 6.96 -2.54 3.43
N PHE A 17 6.70 -1.53 2.62
CA PHE A 17 7.65 -0.95 1.67
C PHE A 17 7.74 0.55 1.93
N VAL A 18 8.86 1.17 1.58
CA VAL A 18 9.02 2.62 1.70
C VAL A 18 8.96 3.24 0.31
N HIS A 19 8.14 4.27 0.13
CA HIS A 19 8.03 5.05 -1.12
C HIS A 19 7.98 6.54 -0.80
N ARG A 20 8.93 7.31 -1.33
CA ARG A 20 9.05 8.78 -1.09
C ARG A 20 9.08 9.19 0.39
N GLY A 21 9.58 8.33 1.27
CA GLY A 21 9.61 8.55 2.73
C GLY A 21 8.33 8.16 3.48
N PHE A 22 7.32 7.65 2.77
CA PHE A 22 6.11 7.08 3.34
C PHE A 22 6.19 5.57 3.44
N GLU A 23 5.60 5.01 4.49
CA GLU A 23 5.44 3.58 4.69
C GLU A 23 4.17 3.11 3.97
N LEU A 24 4.33 2.23 2.98
CA LEU A 24 3.24 1.54 2.29
C LEU A 24 3.09 0.15 2.88
N ARG A 25 1.92 -0.16 3.43
CA ARG A 25 1.60 -1.49 3.99
C ARG A 25 0.52 -2.14 3.16
N LEU A 26 0.78 -3.34 2.65
CA LEU A 26 -0.26 -4.14 2.00
C LEU A 26 -1.06 -4.93 3.03
N ARG A 27 -2.38 -4.91 2.87
CA ARG A 27 -3.32 -5.71 3.66
C ARG A 27 -4.09 -6.63 2.74
N ALA A 28 -4.15 -7.91 3.10
CA ALA A 28 -5.09 -8.86 2.50
C ALA A 28 -6.44 -8.77 3.23
N ALA A 29 -7.52 -8.73 2.47
CA ALA A 29 -8.91 -8.95 2.88
C ALA A 29 -9.41 -10.19 2.13
N GLU A 30 -10.44 -10.89 2.65
CA GLU A 30 -10.88 -12.24 2.20
C GLU A 30 -10.56 -12.61 0.74
N ASP A 31 -11.05 -11.83 -0.24
CA ASP A 31 -10.81 -12.03 -1.68
C ASP A 31 -10.17 -10.81 -2.38
N ALA A 32 -9.60 -9.88 -1.61
CA ALA A 32 -9.09 -8.62 -2.13
C ALA A 32 -7.85 -8.12 -1.38
N PHE A 33 -7.20 -7.13 -1.96
CA PHE A 33 -6.06 -6.43 -1.37
C PHE A 33 -6.43 -4.97 -1.16
N ALA A 34 -5.84 -4.38 -0.13
CA ALA A 34 -5.87 -2.97 0.21
C ALA A 34 -4.44 -2.50 0.52
N PHE A 35 -4.24 -1.18 0.55
CA PHE A 35 -3.00 -0.59 1.03
C PHE A 35 -3.27 0.45 2.11
N GLU A 36 -2.30 0.66 2.97
CA GLU A 36 -2.25 1.75 3.94
C GLU A 36 -0.99 2.58 3.69
N ILE A 37 -1.07 3.87 3.96
CA ILE A 37 0.03 4.81 3.91
C ILE A 37 0.24 5.38 5.31
N GLY A 38 1.45 5.28 5.82
CA GLY A 38 1.85 5.85 7.10
C GLY A 38 3.16 6.62 7.04
N HIS A 39 3.47 7.32 8.13
CA HIS A 39 4.72 8.03 8.35
C HIS A 39 4.94 8.25 9.85
N HIS A 40 6.07 7.78 10.40
CA HIS A 40 6.43 7.93 11.83
C HIS A 40 5.25 7.63 12.79
N ASP A 41 4.76 6.38 12.76
CA ASP A 41 3.64 5.88 13.56
C ASP A 41 2.26 6.51 13.29
N LEU A 42 2.17 7.48 12.36
CA LEU A 42 0.90 8.05 11.93
C LEU A 42 0.36 7.28 10.72
N MET A 43 -0.90 6.85 10.80
CA MET A 43 -1.64 6.37 9.63
C MET A 43 -2.25 7.58 8.92
N LEU A 44 -1.82 7.82 7.68
CA LEU A 44 -2.25 8.96 6.87
C LEU A 44 -3.43 8.59 5.96
N HIS A 45 -3.43 7.36 5.45
CA HIS A 45 -4.46 6.88 4.54
C HIS A 45 -4.62 5.37 4.62
N ALA A 46 -5.85 4.89 4.43
CA ALA A 46 -6.16 3.49 4.24
C ALA A 46 -7.13 3.39 3.06
N SER A 47 -6.77 2.57 2.07
CA SER A 47 -7.66 2.27 0.95
C SER A 47 -8.73 1.26 1.36
N ASP A 48 -9.85 1.29 0.66
CA ASP A 48 -10.80 0.18 0.68
C ASP A 48 -10.18 -1.09 0.08
N ALA A 49 -10.75 -2.24 0.43
CA ALA A 49 -10.38 -3.52 -0.15
C ALA A 49 -11.05 -3.68 -1.53
N GLY A 50 -10.29 -3.40 -2.59
CA GLY A 50 -10.81 -3.44 -3.96
C GLY A 50 -9.84 -3.96 -5.01
N TYR A 51 -8.60 -4.29 -4.63
CA TYR A 51 -7.58 -4.73 -5.58
C TYR A 51 -7.56 -6.25 -5.68
N ARG A 52 -7.54 -6.79 -6.90
CA ARG A 52 -7.52 -8.25 -7.13
C ARG A 52 -6.18 -8.92 -6.87
N THR A 53 -5.09 -8.14 -6.85
CA THR A 53 -3.74 -8.66 -6.65
C THR A 53 -2.93 -7.73 -5.73
N PRO A 54 -1.94 -8.25 -4.99
CA PRO A 54 -1.12 -7.43 -4.10
C PRO A 54 -0.31 -6.38 -4.89
N HIS A 55 0.20 -6.75 -6.07
CA HIS A 55 0.90 -5.81 -6.95
C HIS A 55 0.00 -4.69 -7.50
N ALA A 56 -1.30 -4.94 -7.67
CA ALA A 56 -2.23 -3.88 -8.05
C ALA A 56 -2.43 -2.88 -6.90
N ALA A 57 -2.61 -3.37 -5.67
CA ALA A 57 -2.70 -2.53 -4.48
C ALA A 57 -1.41 -1.72 -4.25
N GLU A 58 -0.24 -2.35 -4.41
CA GLU A 58 1.05 -1.69 -4.27
C GLU A 58 1.24 -0.55 -5.30
N ARG A 59 0.98 -0.83 -6.58
CA ARG A 59 1.07 0.19 -7.63
C ARG A 59 0.09 1.33 -7.40
N ALA A 60 -1.12 1.02 -6.93
CA ALA A 60 -2.11 2.04 -6.58
C ALA A 60 -1.62 2.91 -5.41
N GLY A 61 -1.05 2.32 -4.36
CA GLY A 61 -0.50 3.06 -3.22
C GLY A 61 0.66 3.96 -3.60
N ARG A 62 1.61 3.48 -4.42
CA ARG A 62 2.71 4.30 -4.93
C ARG A 62 2.20 5.48 -5.76
N ARG A 63 1.27 5.21 -6.67
CA ARG A 63 0.65 6.24 -7.52
C ARG A 63 -0.10 7.28 -6.70
N PHE A 64 -0.84 6.86 -5.67
CA PHE A 64 -1.53 7.77 -4.76
C PHE A 64 -0.55 8.76 -4.12
N VAL A 65 0.59 8.27 -3.61
CA VAL A 65 1.64 9.13 -3.01
C VAL A 65 2.21 10.10 -4.04
N ASP A 66 2.55 9.61 -5.23
CA ASP A 66 3.12 10.45 -6.29
C ASP A 66 2.13 11.55 -6.73
N ASP A 67 0.85 11.21 -6.91
CA ASP A 67 -0.20 12.16 -7.31
C ASP A 67 -0.46 13.19 -6.18
N ALA A 68 -0.47 12.76 -4.92
CA ALA A 68 -0.68 13.65 -3.77
C ALA A 68 0.47 14.65 -3.59
N LEU A 69 1.72 14.21 -3.73
CA LEU A 69 2.89 15.09 -3.69
C LEU A 69 2.88 16.06 -4.86
N GLY A 70 2.57 15.59 -6.08
CA GLY A 70 2.44 16.46 -7.24
C GLY A 70 1.36 17.54 -7.06
N ALA A 71 0.21 17.18 -6.48
CA ALA A 71 -0.84 18.14 -6.16
C ALA A 71 -0.40 19.17 -5.11
N PHE A 72 0.31 18.73 -4.07
CA PHE A 72 0.86 19.62 -3.04
C PHE A 72 1.88 20.61 -3.61
N ASP A 73 2.80 20.14 -4.46
CA ASP A 73 3.81 21.00 -5.10
C ASP A 73 3.15 22.09 -5.95
N VAL A 74 2.16 21.71 -6.77
CA VAL A 74 1.40 22.66 -7.60
C VAL A 74 0.63 23.66 -6.74
N ALA A 75 -0.03 23.21 -5.67
CA ALA A 75 -0.76 24.09 -4.76
C ALA A 75 0.17 25.08 -4.05
N SER A 76 1.33 24.61 -3.59
CA SER A 76 2.35 25.43 -2.91
C SER A 76 2.93 26.48 -3.85
N ALA A 77 3.25 26.11 -5.09
CA ALA A 77 3.75 27.05 -6.09
C ALA A 77 2.72 28.15 -6.41
N ARG A 78 1.43 27.81 -6.45
CA ARG A 78 0.35 28.78 -6.67
C ARG A 78 0.12 29.71 -5.49
N LEU A 79 0.33 29.24 -4.26
CA LEU A 79 0.20 30.06 -3.06
C LEU A 79 1.34 31.07 -2.91
N ALA A 80 2.53 30.73 -3.39
CA ALA A 80 3.72 31.58 -3.30
C ALA A 80 3.84 32.62 -4.43
N ALA A 81 2.95 32.58 -5.43
CA ALA A 81 2.91 33.47 -6.60
C ALA A 81 1.93 34.64 -6.38
#